data_AF-A0A392VZG3-F1
#
_entry.id   AF-A0A392VZG3-F1
#
_cell.length_a   1.000
_cell.length_b   1.000
_cell.length_c   1.000
_cell.angle_alpha   90.00
_cell.angle_beta   90.00
_cell.angle_gamma   90.00
#
_symmetry.space_group_name_H-M   'P 1'
#
loop_
_entity.id
_entity.type
_entity.pdbx_description
1 polymer ?
#
loop_
_entity_poly.entity_id
_entity_poly.type
_entity_poly.pdbx_seq_one_letter_code
_entity_poly.pdbx_strand_id
1 'polypeptide(L)' 'MKFEFVDGTFPVVTDLFDPSYRAWNRCNMLVHSWILNSVSESIAQSLVFMENAVDVW' A
#
# COMPACT_ATOMS: atom_id res chain seq x y z
N MET A 1 -3.74 -12.94 -2.78
CA MET A 1 -3.38 -12.10 -1.62
C MET A 1 -2.42 -10.95 -1.95
N LYS A 2 -1.24 -11.15 -2.57
CA LYS A 2 -0.36 -10.00 -2.92
C LYS A 2 -0.95 -9.10 -4.02
N PHE A 3 -1.46 -9.69 -5.10
CA PHE A 3 -2.05 -8.95 -6.24
C PHE A 3 -3.35 -8.26 -5.86
N GLU A 4 -4.21 -8.94 -5.10
CA GLU A 4 -5.47 -8.38 -4.57
C GLU A 4 -5.26 -7.09 -3.75
N PHE A 5 -4.08 -6.92 -3.16
CA PHE A 5 -3.74 -5.72 -2.37
C PHE A 5 -3.35 -4.51 -3.24
N VAL A 6 -2.78 -4.75 -4.43
CA VAL A 6 -2.36 -3.70 -5.37
C VAL A 6 -3.41 -3.41 -6.44
N ASP A 7 -4.25 -4.38 -6.80
CA ASP A 7 -5.31 -4.18 -7.80
C ASP A 7 -6.63 -3.64 -7.20
N GLY A 8 -6.68 -3.43 -5.89
CA GLY A 8 -7.84 -2.88 -5.18
C GLY A 8 -8.97 -3.89 -4.93
N THR A 9 -8.78 -5.17 -5.25
CA THR A 9 -9.76 -6.22 -4.94
C THR A 9 -9.88 -6.46 -3.44
N PHE A 10 -8.80 -6.26 -2.69
CA PHE A 10 -8.81 -6.24 -1.23
C PHE A 10 -9.19 -4.83 -0.75
N PRO A 11 -10.30 -4.67 -0.02
CA PRO A 11 -10.77 -3.35 0.39
C PRO A 11 -9.80 -2.69 1.36
N VAL A 12 -9.67 -1.37 1.22
CA VAL A 12 -8.95 -0.52 2.18
C VAL A 12 -9.66 -0.61 3.53
N VAL A 13 -8.95 -1.08 4.55
CA VAL A 13 -9.48 -1.17 5.91
C VAL A 13 -9.24 0.16 6.61
N THR A 14 -10.27 0.97 6.72
CA THR A 14 -10.21 2.31 7.36
C THR A 14 -10.62 2.29 8.83
N ASP A 15 -11.29 1.24 9.29
CA ASP A 15 -11.71 1.11 10.69
C ASP A 15 -10.56 0.59 11.56
N LEU A 16 -10.12 1.42 12.51
CA LEU A 16 -9.06 1.10 13.47
C LEU A 16 -9.44 -0.04 14.43
N PHE A 17 -10.74 -0.31 14.62
CA PHE A 17 -11.24 -1.38 15.48
C PHE A 17 -11.43 -2.70 14.73
N ASP A 18 -11.25 -2.72 13.41
CA ASP A 18 -11.29 -3.96 12.65
C ASP A 18 -10.13 -4.88 13.07
N PRO A 19 -10.40 -6.14 13.44
CA PRO A 19 -9.35 -7.09 13.83
C PRO A 19 -8.25 -7.29 12.78
N SER A 20 -8.57 -7.03 11.51
CA SER A 20 -7.65 -7.13 10.38
C SER A 20 -6.85 -5.86 10.11
N TYR A 21 -7.21 -4.70 10.68
CA TYR A 21 -6.56 -3.41 10.42
C TYR A 21 -5.04 -3.47 10.61
N ARG A 22 -4.58 -4.10 11.69
CA ARG A 22 -3.14 -4.22 11.98
C ARG A 22 -2.39 -5.03 10.92
N ALA A 23 -3.01 -6.11 10.43
CA ALA A 23 -2.42 -6.94 9.38
C ALA A 23 -2.43 -6.20 8.04
N TRP A 24 -3.56 -5.56 7.72
CA TRP A 24 -3.71 -4.73 6.52
C TRP A 24 -2.68 -3.60 6.47
N ASN A 25 -2.52 -2.83 7.55
CA ASN A 25 -1.59 -1.71 7.59
C ASN A 25 -0.12 -2.17 7.41
N ARG A 26 0.25 -3.33 7.96
CA ARG A 26 1.58 -3.93 7.73
C ARG A 26 1.79 -4.30 6.26
N CYS A 27 0.80 -4.93 5.64
CA CYS A 27 0.85 -5.26 4.21
C CYS A 27 0.97 -3.97 3.37
N ASN A 28 0.19 -2.94 3.69
CA ASN A 28 0.25 -1.64 3.03
C ASN A 28 1.67 -1.04 3.07
N MET A 29 2.27 -0.97 4.25
CA MET A 29 3.64 -0.44 4.41
C MET A 29 4.68 -1.26 3.65
N LEU A 30 4.57 -2.59 3.64
CA LEU A 30 5.52 -3.47 2.94
C LEU A 30 5.44 -3.31 1.43
N VAL A 31 4.22 -3.30 0.88
CA VAL A 31 4.00 -3.14 -0.57
C VAL A 31 4.39 -1.73 -0.99
N HIS A 32 4.02 -0.70 -0.23
CA HIS A 32 4.39 0.68 -0.53
C HIS A 32 5.92 0.87 -0.54
N SER A 33 6.62 0.32 0.48
CA SER A 33 8.08 0.33 0.51
C SER A 33 8.69 -0.43 -0.67
N TRP A 34 8.14 -1.58 -1.06
CA TRP A 34 8.60 -2.33 -2.21
C TRP A 34 8.47 -1.53 -3.51
N ILE A 35 7.35 -0.82 -3.71
CA ILE A 35 7.15 0.03 -4.89
C ILE A 35 8.15 1.20 -4.91
N LEU A 36 8.28 1.94 -3.80
CA LEU A 36 9.21 3.07 -3.70
C LEU A 36 10.67 2.68 -3.98
N ASN A 37 11.07 1.46 -3.58
CA ASN A 37 12.41 0.95 -3.82
C ASN A 37 12.60 0.29 -5.19
N SER A 38 11.53 0.09 -5.97
CA SER A 38 11.58 -0.56 -7.29
C SER A 38 11.48 0.43 -8.46
N VAL A 39 11.15 1.70 -8.20
CA VAL A 39 11.02 2.75 -9.21
C VAL A 39 12.23 3.70 -9.19
N SER A 40 12.39 4.53 -10.22
CA SER A 40 13.41 5.58 -10.20
C SER A 40 13.11 6.62 -9.13
N GLU A 41 14.15 7.28 -8.62
CA GLU A 41 14.01 8.29 -7.56
C GLU A 41 13.02 9.42 -7.94
N SER A 42 13.02 9.84 -9.20
CA SER A 42 12.06 10.82 -9.73
C SER A 42 10.60 10.38 -9.60
N ILE A 43 10.33 9.09 -9.77
CA ILE A 43 8.98 8.51 -9.65
C ILE A 43 8.68 8.32 -8.16
N ALA A 44 9.62 7.82 -7.36
CA ALA A 44 9.44 7.65 -5.92
C ALA A 44 9.07 8.97 -5.22
N GLN A 45 9.68 10.09 -5.62
CA GLN A 45 9.36 11.42 -5.08
C GLN A 45 7.91 11.85 -5.34
N SER A 46 7.30 11.44 -6.46
CA SER A 46 5.87 11.71 -6.71
C SER A 46 4.93 10.80 -5.92
N LEU A 47 5.40 9.63 -5.47
CA LEU A 47 4.59 8.61 -4.82
C LEU A 47 4.67 8.65 -3.28
N VAL A 48 5.71 9.26 -2.71
CA VAL A 48 5.98 9.25 -1.25
C VAL A 48 4.84 9.81 -0.38
N PHE A 49 3.97 10.63 -0.95
CA PHE A 49 2.82 11.24 -0.25
C PHE A 49 1.52 10.42 -0.36
N MET A 50 1.53 9.31 -1.11
CA MET A 50 0.37 8.44 -1.21
C MET A 50 0.31 7.51 0.01
N GLU A 51 -0.87 7.41 0.63
CA GLU A 51 -1.05 6.64 1.85
C GLU A 51 -1.24 5.14 1.58
N ASN A 52 -1.90 4.77 0.48
CA ASN A 52 -2.18 3.37 0.17
C ASN A 52 -1.39 2.89 -1.04
N ALA A 53 -0.88 1.66 -0.95
CA ALA A 53 -0.18 1.02 -2.06
C ALA A 53 -1.04 0.85 -3.31
N VAL A 54 -2.37 0.79 -3.16
CA VAL A 54 -3.32 0.74 -4.29
C VAL A 54 -3.38 2.05 -5.07
N ASP A 55 -3.06 3.19 -4.44
CA ASP A 55 -3.05 4.50 -5.11
C ASP A 55 -1.78 4.69 -5.96
N VAL A 56 -0.77 3.83 -5.74
CA VAL A 56 0.59 3.91 -6.28
C VAL A 56 0.82 2.95 -7.47
N TRP A 57 0.08 1.83 -7.49
CA TRP A 57 0.21 0.76 -8.50
C TRP A 57 -0.54 1.08 -9.80
#